data_AF-H2YLB5-F1
#
_entry.id   AF-H2YLB5-F1
#
_cell.length_a   1.000
_cell.length_b   1.000
_cell.length_c   1.000
_cell.angle_alpha   90.00
_cell.angle_beta   90.00
_cell.angle_gamma   90.00
#
_symmetry.space_group_name_H-M   'P 1'
#
loop_
_entity.id
_entity.type
_entity.pdbx_description
1 polymer ?
#
loop_
_entity_poly.entity_id
_entity_poly.type
_entity_poly.pdbx_seq_one_letter_code
_entity_poly.pdbx_strand_id
1 'polypeptide(L)'
;MRKHKKNIRRESNVKPTTLEDVLSNKASTTSFREFLVSEFSSENLDFWLECEEYKSLKPHKLKKVANQIYVEYLAPGADKQVNLDSRTKELTWSRIATPSYATFDVAQTHIFNLMQTDSFTRYKRFCKLS
;
A
#
# COMPACT_ATOMS: atom_id res chain seq x y z
N MET A 1 -42.59 -13.78 -15.20
CA MET A 1 -41.97 -13.56 -13.88
C MET A 1 -40.68 -12.76 -14.06
N ARG A 2 -40.42 -11.82 -13.15
CA ARG A 2 -39.40 -10.77 -13.24
C ARG A 2 -37.97 -11.30 -13.00
N LYS A 3 -37.01 -10.79 -13.79
CA LYS A 3 -35.58 -10.41 -13.55
C LYS A 3 -34.72 -11.40 -12.73
N HIS A 4 -33.47 -11.71 -13.08
CA HIS A 4 -32.27 -10.93 -12.71
C HIS A 4 -31.10 -11.33 -13.64
N LYS A 5 -30.86 -10.56 -14.72
CA LYS A 5 -29.51 -10.49 -15.30
C LYS A 5 -28.73 -9.52 -14.43
N LYS A 6 -27.71 -10.03 -13.72
CA LYS A 6 -26.77 -9.23 -12.93
C LYS A 6 -26.24 -8.11 -13.83
N ASN A 7 -26.57 -6.90 -13.44
CA ASN A 7 -26.13 -5.68 -14.07
C ASN A 7 -24.62 -5.60 -13.82
N ILE A 8 -23.82 -6.03 -14.80
CA ILE A 8 -22.39 -5.77 -14.82
C ILE A 8 -22.27 -4.25 -14.86
N ARG A 9 -22.01 -3.65 -13.69
CA ARG A 9 -21.71 -2.23 -13.61
C ARG A 9 -20.52 -2.01 -14.54
N ARG A 10 -20.74 -1.21 -15.59
CA ARG A 10 -19.68 -0.64 -16.40
C ARG A 10 -18.72 0.03 -15.41
N GLU A 11 -17.56 -0.58 -15.20
CA GLU A 11 -16.44 0.12 -14.57
C GLU A 11 -16.21 1.35 -15.43
N SER A 12 -16.47 2.51 -14.84
CA SER A 12 -16.26 3.80 -15.46
C SER A 12 -14.82 3.83 -15.97
N ASN A 13 -14.65 3.98 -17.28
CA ASN A 13 -13.37 4.09 -18.00
C ASN A 13 -12.64 5.41 -17.67
N VAL A 14 -12.72 5.85 -16.42
CA VAL A 14 -12.09 7.06 -15.91
C VAL A 14 -10.69 6.67 -15.51
N LYS A 15 -9.71 7.19 -16.25
CA LYS A 15 -8.30 7.00 -15.90
C LYS A 15 -8.07 7.58 -14.50
N PRO A 16 -7.43 6.83 -13.58
CA PRO A 16 -7.16 7.32 -12.24
C PRO A 16 -6.32 8.60 -12.32
N THR A 17 -6.78 9.63 -11.61
CA THR A 17 -6.14 10.95 -11.62
C THR A 17 -5.21 11.13 -10.42
N THR A 18 -5.50 10.40 -9.34
CA THR A 18 -4.75 10.39 -8.09
C THR A 18 -4.31 8.97 -7.73
N LEU A 19 -3.37 8.83 -6.80
CA LEU A 19 -2.96 7.52 -6.30
C LEU A 19 -4.09 6.90 -5.47
N GLU A 20 -4.87 7.72 -4.76
CA GLU A 20 -6.05 7.33 -4.01
C GLU A 20 -7.09 6.65 -4.92
N ASP A 21 -7.33 7.20 -6.12
CA ASP A 21 -8.22 6.57 -7.11
C ASP A 21 -7.74 5.15 -7.44
N VAL A 22 -6.42 5.00 -7.67
CA VAL A 22 -5.80 3.70 -7.96
C VAL A 22 -6.01 2.72 -6.82
N LEU A 23 -5.68 3.13 -5.59
CA LEU A 23 -5.71 2.27 -4.41
C LEU A 23 -7.13 1.89 -3.96
N SER A 24 -8.12 2.72 -4.30
CA SER A 24 -9.54 2.48 -3.97
C SER A 24 -10.22 1.40 -4.83
N ASN A 25 -9.64 1.06 -5.99
CA ASN A 25 -10.21 0.10 -6.94
C ASN A 25 -9.28 -1.09 -7.16
N LYS A 26 -9.80 -2.30 -6.96
CA LYS A 26 -9.03 -3.55 -7.03
C LYS A 26 -8.33 -3.77 -8.39
N ALA A 27 -8.98 -3.44 -9.50
CA ALA A 27 -8.41 -3.62 -10.83
C ALA A 27 -7.24 -2.66 -11.06
N SER A 28 -7.39 -1.37 -10.70
CA SER A 28 -6.30 -0.41 -10.82
C SER A 28 -5.16 -0.68 -9.84
N THR A 29 -5.44 -1.12 -8.61
CA THR A 29 -4.40 -1.57 -7.66
C THR A 29 -3.61 -2.75 -8.21
N THR A 30 -4.26 -3.70 -8.88
CA THR A 30 -3.60 -4.86 -9.48
C THR A 30 -2.69 -4.43 -10.63
N SER A 31 -3.19 -3.61 -11.55
CA SER A 31 -2.41 -3.03 -12.65
C SER A 31 -1.23 -2.20 -12.14
N PHE A 32 -1.42 -1.40 -11.08
CA PHE A 32 -0.33 -0.64 -10.47
C PHE A 32 0.72 -1.54 -9.81
N ARG A 33 0.31 -2.62 -9.14
CA ARG A 33 1.22 -3.62 -8.58
C ARG A 33 2.08 -4.27 -9.67
N GLU A 34 1.47 -4.68 -10.79
CA GLU A 34 2.20 -5.28 -11.92
C GLU A 34 3.26 -4.32 -12.48
N PHE A 35 2.90 -3.05 -12.64
CA PHE A 35 3.84 -1.99 -13.01
C PHE A 35 4.99 -1.87 -12.00
N LEU A 36 4.70 -1.80 -10.70
CA LEU A 36 5.74 -1.70 -9.67
C LEU A 36 6.66 -2.93 -9.63
N VAL A 37 6.13 -4.14 -9.89
CA VAL A 37 6.94 -5.36 -10.00
C VAL A 37 7.94 -5.24 -11.16
N SER A 38 7.50 -4.71 -12.31
CA SER A 38 8.40 -4.48 -13.45
C SER A 38 9.49 -3.44 -13.20
N GLU A 39 9.29 -2.56 -12.22
CA GLU A 39 10.25 -1.55 -11.79
C GLU A 39 10.94 -1.90 -10.45
N PHE A 40 10.79 -3.14 -9.96
CA PHE A 40 11.37 -3.59 -8.68
C PHE A 40 11.06 -2.67 -7.48
N SER A 41 9.83 -2.16 -7.40
CA SER A 41 9.38 -1.23 -6.34
C SER A 41 8.03 -1.61 -5.70
N SER A 42 7.62 -2.87 -5.87
CA SER A 42 6.32 -3.37 -5.38
C SER A 42 6.21 -3.45 -3.86
N GLU A 43 7.34 -3.51 -3.15
CA GLU A 43 7.40 -3.52 -1.68
C GLU A 43 6.70 -2.31 -1.05
N ASN A 44 6.73 -1.15 -1.72
CA ASN A 44 6.07 0.06 -1.24
C ASN A 44 4.54 -0.09 -1.19
N LEU A 45 3.96 -0.68 -2.23
CA LEU A 45 2.52 -0.95 -2.28
C LEU A 45 2.13 -2.06 -1.32
N ASP A 46 2.95 -3.11 -1.23
CA ASP A 46 2.71 -4.24 -0.34
C ASP A 46 2.69 -3.82 1.12
N PHE A 47 3.71 -3.06 1.56
CA PHE A 47 3.76 -2.47 2.88
C PHE A 47 2.54 -1.58 3.15
N TRP A 48 2.16 -0.72 2.19
CA TRP A 48 1.02 0.18 2.36
C TRP A 48 -0.29 -0.59 2.55
N LEU A 49 -0.52 -1.67 1.77
CA LEU A 49 -1.69 -2.52 1.88
C LEU A 49 -1.72 -3.32 3.18
N GLU A 50 -0.58 -3.85 3.62
CA GLU A 50 -0.48 -4.53 4.92
C GLU A 50 -0.77 -3.56 6.09
N CYS A 51 -0.36 -2.30 5.98
CA CYS A 51 -0.72 -1.27 6.96
C CYS A 51 -2.24 -1.00 6.99
N GLU A 52 -2.92 -0.99 5.84
CA GLU A 52 -4.39 -0.86 5.80
C GLU A 52 -5.09 -2.07 6.44
N GLU A 53 -4.63 -3.29 6.16
CA GLU A 53 -5.16 -4.49 6.81
C GLU A 53 -4.90 -4.46 8.32
N TYR A 54 -3.70 -4.04 8.73
CA TYR A 54 -3.29 -3.95 10.12
C TYR A 54 -4.24 -3.08 10.97
N LYS A 55 -4.71 -1.95 10.43
CA LYS A 55 -5.65 -1.05 11.12
C LYS A 55 -7.00 -1.71 11.43
N SER A 56 -7.37 -2.75 10.70
CA SER A 56 -8.64 -3.48 10.87
C SER A 56 -8.55 -4.72 11.76
N LEU A 57 -7.36 -5.01 12.32
CA LEU A 57 -7.13 -6.21 13.12
C LEU A 57 -7.86 -6.20 14.46
N LYS A 58 -8.04 -7.39 15.03
CA LYS A 58 -8.46 -7.52 16.43
C LYS A 58 -7.30 -7.15 17.35
N PRO A 59 -7.53 -6.53 18.53
CA PRO A 59 -6.46 -6.07 19.43
C PRO A 59 -5.39 -7.12 19.76
N HIS A 60 -5.80 -8.36 20.02
CA HIS A 60 -4.89 -9.46 20.37
C HIS A 60 -3.95 -9.88 19.23
N LYS A 61 -4.23 -9.48 17.98
CA LYS A 61 -3.37 -9.76 16.82
C LYS A 61 -2.33 -8.67 16.56
N LEU A 62 -2.54 -7.44 17.06
CA LEU A 62 -1.71 -6.28 16.74
C LEU A 62 -0.23 -6.55 17.00
N LYS A 63 0.12 -7.07 18.18
CA LYS A 63 1.53 -7.34 18.51
C LYS A 63 2.17 -8.35 17.56
N LYS A 64 1.46 -9.42 17.20
CA LYS A 64 2.00 -10.44 16.30
C LYS A 64 2.23 -9.85 14.90
N VAL A 65 1.22 -9.20 14.34
CA VAL A 65 1.28 -8.69 12.96
C VAL A 65 2.24 -7.50 12.86
N ALA A 66 2.32 -6.64 13.89
CA ALA A 66 3.28 -5.54 13.90
C ALA A 66 4.74 -6.04 13.82
N ASN A 67 5.06 -7.14 14.51
CA ASN A 67 6.39 -7.75 14.40
C ASN A 67 6.63 -8.38 13.02
N GLN A 68 5.60 -8.96 12.39
CA GLN A 68 5.72 -9.50 11.03
C GLN A 68 6.02 -8.39 10.01
N ILE A 69 5.24 -7.30 10.03
CA ILE A 69 5.45 -6.12 9.19
C ILE A 69 6.85 -5.53 9.43
N TYR A 70 7.29 -5.47 10.69
CA TYR A 70 8.63 -5.00 11.00
C TYR A 70 9.72 -5.85 10.35
N VAL A 71 9.68 -7.17 10.51
CA VAL A 71 10.70 -8.08 9.97
C VAL A 71 10.71 -8.05 8.43
N GLU A 72 9.55 -8.00 7.80
CA GLU A 72 9.41 -8.07 6.33
C GLU A 72 9.83 -6.76 5.63
N TYR A 73 9.51 -5.60 6.22
CA TYR A 73 9.65 -4.31 5.53
C TYR A 73 10.54 -3.27 6.22
N LEU A 74 10.76 -3.36 7.54
CA LEU A 74 11.36 -2.26 8.31
C LEU A 74 12.70 -2.61 8.98
N ALA A 75 12.95 -3.89 9.21
CA ALA A 75 14.19 -4.36 9.81
C ALA A 75 15.39 -4.03 8.89
N PRO A 76 16.58 -3.71 9.45
CA PRO A 76 17.78 -3.57 8.65
C PRO A 76 18.06 -4.86 7.86
N GLY A 77 18.15 -4.75 6.52
CA GLY A 77 18.38 -5.92 5.66
C GLY A 77 17.14 -6.79 5.42
N ALA A 78 15.93 -6.28 5.69
CA ALA A 78 14.70 -6.98 5.34
C ALA A 78 14.59 -7.21 3.82
N ASP A 79 14.08 -8.37 3.41
CA ASP A 79 13.98 -8.75 2.00
C ASP A 79 13.15 -7.77 1.16
N LYS A 80 12.13 -7.16 1.77
CA LYS A 80 11.26 -6.13 1.17
C LYS A 80 11.41 -4.78 1.86
N GLN A 81 12.64 -4.43 2.23
CA GLN A 81 12.89 -3.19 2.96
C GLN A 81 12.36 -1.95 2.20
N VAL A 82 11.44 -1.22 2.83
CA VAL A 82 10.91 0.03 2.27
C VAL A 82 11.82 1.23 2.57
N ASN A 83 11.81 2.23 1.69
CA ASN A 83 12.60 3.44 1.87
C ASN A 83 11.90 4.42 2.81
N LEU A 84 12.46 4.61 4.01
CA LEU A 84 12.00 5.59 4.99
C LEU A 84 13.13 6.54 5.37
N ASP A 85 12.80 7.81 5.56
CA ASP A 85 13.73 8.76 6.19
C ASP A 85 14.02 8.37 7.66
N SER A 86 15.18 8.80 8.18
CA SER A 86 15.66 8.41 9.51
C SER A 86 14.65 8.73 10.62
N ARG A 87 13.98 9.88 10.55
CA ARG A 87 13.02 10.32 11.57
C ARG A 87 11.79 9.42 11.57
N THR A 88 11.24 9.12 10.40
CA THR A 88 10.09 8.24 10.24
C THR A 88 10.42 6.82 10.73
N LYS A 89 11.61 6.32 10.37
CA LYS A 89 12.09 5.00 10.77
C LYS A 89 12.22 4.85 12.29
N GLU A 90 12.90 5.77 12.96
CA GLU A 90 13.08 5.76 14.42
C GLU A 90 11.74 5.82 15.16
N LEU A 91 10.83 6.69 14.70
CA LEU A 91 9.51 6.82 15.30
C LEU A 91 8.71 5.53 15.17
N THR A 92 8.65 4.93 13.99
CA THR A 92 7.93 3.67 13.76
C THR A 92 8.53 2.53 14.58
N TRP A 93 9.86 2.43 14.65
CA TRP A 93 10.55 1.42 15.46
C TRP A 93 10.21 1.52 16.96
N SER A 94 10.17 2.73 17.51
CA SER A 94 9.77 2.93 18.92
C SER A 94 8.34 2.46 19.21
N ARG A 95 7.43 2.55 18.22
CA ARG A 95 6.02 2.15 18.35
C ARG A 95 5.79 0.64 18.21
N ILE A 96 6.75 -0.11 17.69
CA ILE A 96 6.63 -1.57 17.52
C ILE A 96 6.74 -2.31 18.86
N ALA A 97 7.41 -1.73 19.87
CA ALA A 97 7.49 -2.32 21.21
C ALA A 97 6.11 -2.41 21.90
N THR A 98 5.27 -1.39 21.70
CA THR A 98 3.91 -1.32 22.22
C THR A 98 2.94 -0.94 21.10
N PRO A 99 2.55 -1.90 20.24
CA PRO A 99 1.77 -1.60 19.05
C PRO A 99 0.35 -1.10 19.36
N SER A 100 -0.10 -0.15 18.57
CA SER A 100 -1.47 0.36 18.49
C SER A 100 -1.93 0.32 17.03
N TYR A 101 -3.19 0.69 16.77
CA TYR A 101 -3.68 0.83 15.39
C TYR A 101 -2.93 1.90 14.58
N ALA A 102 -2.28 2.85 15.26
CA ALA A 102 -1.53 3.95 14.66
C ALA A 102 0.00 3.69 14.58
N THR A 103 0.45 2.46 14.83
CA THR A 103 1.89 2.11 14.85
C THR A 103 2.58 2.49 13.54
N PHE A 104 1.92 2.27 12.40
CA PHE A 104 2.52 2.44 11.09
C PHE A 104 2.11 3.72 10.35
N ASP A 105 1.20 4.54 10.90
CA ASP A 105 0.62 5.69 10.18
C ASP A 105 1.66 6.60 9.54
N VAL A 106 2.72 6.96 10.28
CA VAL A 106 3.76 7.88 9.77
C VAL A 106 4.58 7.23 8.65
N ALA A 107 4.97 5.96 8.81
CA ALA A 107 5.67 5.22 7.76
C ALA A 107 4.79 5.01 6.54
N GLN A 108 3.52 4.66 6.74
CA GLN A 108 2.57 4.45 5.67
C GLN A 108 2.31 5.74 4.88
N THR A 109 2.16 6.89 5.56
CA THR A 109 2.05 8.20 4.89
C THR A 109 3.32 8.54 4.10
N HIS A 110 4.50 8.27 4.65
CA HIS A 110 5.76 8.48 3.94
C HIS A 110 5.80 7.65 2.64
N ILE A 111 5.50 6.35 2.72
CA ILE A 111 5.51 5.45 1.56
C ILE A 111 4.43 5.80 0.54
N PHE A 112 3.25 6.24 0.99
CA PHE A 112 2.22 6.76 0.11
C PHE A 112 2.74 7.96 -0.70
N ASN A 113 3.35 8.94 -0.03
CA ASN A 113 3.90 10.14 -0.69
C ASN A 113 5.06 9.78 -1.64
N LEU A 114 5.90 8.82 -1.27
CA LEU A 114 6.96 8.30 -2.13
C LEU A 114 6.38 7.73 -3.42
N MET A 115 5.42 6.81 -3.32
CA MET A 115 4.72 6.26 -4.49
C MET A 115 4.02 7.35 -5.31
N GLN A 116 3.35 8.30 -4.65
CA GLN A 116 2.59 9.36 -5.31
C GLN A 116 3.48 10.28 -6.14
N THR A 117 4.65 10.64 -5.62
CA THR A 117 5.59 11.55 -6.28
C THR A 117 6.46 10.85 -7.31
N ASP A 118 6.80 9.58 -7.09
CA ASP A 118 7.71 8.81 -7.95
C ASP A 118 6.95 7.82 -8.86
N SER A 119 6.61 6.64 -8.35
CA SER A 119 6.11 5.51 -9.16
C SER A 119 4.77 5.80 -9.82
N PHE A 120 3.85 6.49 -9.14
CA PHE A 120 2.55 6.85 -9.70
C PHE A 120 2.69 7.85 -10.87
N THR A 121 3.65 8.77 -10.80
CA THR A 121 3.94 9.70 -11.90
C THR A 121 4.35 8.95 -13.16
N ARG A 122 5.15 7.88 -13.04
CA ARG A 122 5.52 7.01 -14.16
C ARG A 122 4.38 6.10 -14.59
N TYR A 123 3.63 5.52 -13.66
CA TYR A 123 2.45 4.70 -13.94
C TYR A 123 1.42 5.45 -14.80
N LYS A 124 1.18 6.73 -14.53
CA LYS A 124 0.31 7.57 -15.39
C LYS A 124 0.78 7.67 -16.84
N ARG A 125 2.09 7.55 -17.10
CA ARG A 125 2.66 7.51 -18.47
C ARG A 125 2.49 6.11 -19.06
N PHE A 126 2.70 5.07 -18.26
CA PHE A 126 2.46 3.68 -18.63
C PHE A 126 1.00 3.47 -19.11
N CYS A 127 0.00 3.91 -18.35
CA CYS A 127 -1.42 3.83 -18.72
C CYS A 127 -1.86 4.74 -19.90
N LYS A 128 -0.95 5.58 -20.43
CA LYS A 128 -1.19 6.32 -21.68
C LYS A 128 -0.65 5.59 -22.90
N LEU A 129 0.25 4.63 -22.70
CA LEU A 129 0.91 3.86 -23.76
C LEU A 129 0.28 2.47 -23.95
N SER A 130 -0.38 1.93 -22.92
CA SER A 130 -1.22 0.72 -22.97
C SER A 130 -2.63 1.02 -23.48
#